data_AF-A0AAJ5F561-F1
#
_entry.id   AF-A0AAJ5F561-F1
#
_cell.length_a   1.000
_cell.length_b   1.000
_cell.length_c   1.000
_cell.angle_alpha   90.00
_cell.angle_beta   90.00
_cell.angle_gamma   90.00
#
_symmetry.space_group_name_H-M   'P 1'
#
loop_
_entity.id
_entity.type
_entity.pdbx_description
1 polymer ?
#
loop_
_entity_poly.entity_id
_entity_poly.type
_entity_poly.pdbx_seq_one_letter_code
_entity_poly.pdbx_strand_id
1 'polypeptide(L)'
;MNIGPDALKIGSLVLGWSQLTLVLGLLAWSSLARFRGAGLAAAVALVTARLWATLPGLFGNLGQPLGAGVLELLDVRRGGWAWGPGLAAGLLALWWPRRRLPDRLALPLLVTVLAGVLPLLLRPTPAVQTFPEARFPRLAGGTVSRPAPLPRPGVVNLWATWCPPCRAEMPLLMRAVRAGEPVVLLNVGEPAGRVGAFLGAYAPAGATWLGGEAVTGTLRVSGFPTTLAVNARGRIVARHLGPLSSAQLQTLIRQAKDTP
;
A
#
# COMPACT_ATOMS: atom_id res chain seq x y z
N MET A 1 -5.96 21.01 -5.59
CA MET A 1 -5.96 19.59 -6.01
C MET A 1 -4.58 19.26 -6.51
N ASN A 2 -3.90 18.23 -5.99
CA ASN A 2 -2.55 17.87 -6.42
C ASN A 2 -2.55 16.41 -6.89
N ILE A 3 -2.11 16.18 -8.13
CA ILE A 3 -2.07 14.85 -8.76
C ILE A 3 -0.65 14.31 -8.59
N GLY A 4 -0.50 13.33 -7.70
CA GLY A 4 0.76 12.61 -7.48
C GLY A 4 0.83 11.30 -8.28
N PRO A 5 2.03 10.74 -8.45
CA PRO A 5 2.19 9.42 -9.09
C PRO A 5 1.54 8.29 -8.27
N ASP A 6 1.35 8.50 -6.97
CA ASP A 6 0.86 7.47 -6.04
C ASP A 6 -0.60 7.69 -5.62
N ALA A 7 -1.08 8.94 -5.60
CA ALA A 7 -2.40 9.30 -5.13
C ALA A 7 -2.93 10.62 -5.71
N LEU A 8 -4.26 10.75 -5.68
CA LEU A 8 -4.95 12.02 -5.83
C LEU A 8 -5.12 12.66 -4.45
N LYS A 9 -4.60 13.88 -4.29
CA LYS A 9 -4.74 14.68 -3.07
C LYS A 9 -5.76 15.81 -3.25
N ILE A 10 -6.84 15.75 -2.47
CA ILE A 10 -7.91 16.76 -2.42
C ILE A 10 -7.99 17.28 -0.98
N GLY A 11 -7.35 18.41 -0.69
CA GLY A 11 -7.24 18.94 0.67
C GLY A 11 -6.45 17.98 1.58
N SER A 12 -7.08 17.53 2.67
CA SER A 12 -6.54 16.52 3.60
C SER A 12 -6.76 15.08 3.12
N LEU A 13 -7.63 14.86 2.12
CA LEU A 13 -7.93 13.53 1.61
C LEU A 13 -6.85 13.08 0.62
N VAL A 14 -6.23 11.93 0.91
CA VAL A 14 -5.27 11.27 0.04
C VAL A 14 -5.87 9.92 -0.37
N LEU A 15 -6.28 9.82 -1.63
CA LEU A 15 -6.81 8.58 -2.21
C LEU A 15 -5.78 7.98 -3.15
N GLY A 16 -5.27 6.80 -2.81
CA GLY A 16 -4.43 6.04 -3.73
C GLY A 16 -5.20 5.71 -5.00
N TRP A 17 -4.51 5.59 -6.14
CA TRP A 17 -5.17 5.30 -7.42
C TRP A 17 -6.07 4.05 -7.34
N SER A 18 -5.61 2.99 -6.66
CA SER A 18 -6.38 1.76 -6.44
C SER A 18 -7.63 1.94 -5.55
N GLN A 19 -7.63 2.91 -4.64
CA GLN A 19 -8.80 3.24 -3.83
C GLN A 19 -9.81 4.07 -4.63
N LEU A 20 -9.31 4.94 -5.50
CA LEU A 20 -10.14 5.79 -6.35
C LEU A 20 -10.89 4.95 -7.39
N THR A 21 -10.23 3.98 -8.03
CA THR A 21 -10.89 3.02 -8.95
C THR A 21 -11.99 2.24 -8.26
N LEU A 22 -11.73 1.79 -7.02
CA LEU A 22 -12.68 1.08 -6.17
C LEU A 22 -13.93 1.92 -5.87
N VAL A 23 -13.73 3.15 -5.39
CA VAL A 23 -14.82 4.05 -5.03
C VAL A 23 -15.65 4.40 -6.26
N LEU A 24 -15.02 4.79 -7.37
CA LEU A 24 -15.75 5.13 -8.60
C LEU A 24 -16.51 3.94 -9.18
N GLY A 25 -15.90 2.74 -9.19
CA GLY A 25 -16.56 1.53 -9.63
C GLY A 25 -17.80 1.20 -8.78
N LEU A 26 -17.69 1.28 -7.45
CA LEU A 26 -18.82 1.01 -6.55
C LEU A 26 -19.93 2.06 -6.66
N LEU A 27 -19.59 3.34 -6.84
CA LEU A 27 -20.57 4.41 -7.08
C LEU A 27 -21.29 4.23 -8.42
N ALA A 28 -20.58 3.90 -9.49
CA ALA A 28 -21.17 3.59 -10.79
C ALA A 28 -22.12 2.38 -10.70
N TRP A 29 -21.68 1.30 -10.04
CA TRP A 29 -22.51 0.11 -9.86
C TRP A 29 -23.77 0.39 -9.04
N SER A 30 -23.62 1.02 -7.87
CA SER A 30 -24.75 1.29 -6.98
C SER A 30 -25.77 2.28 -7.57
N SER A 31 -25.33 3.21 -8.41
CA SER A 31 -26.21 4.17 -9.07
C SER A 31 -26.99 3.58 -10.25
N LEU A 32 -26.36 2.70 -11.04
CA LEU A 32 -26.91 2.17 -12.30
C LEU A 32 -27.52 0.77 -12.17
N ALA A 33 -26.99 -0.09 -11.31
CA ALA A 33 -27.44 -1.48 -11.14
C ALA A 33 -28.64 -1.56 -10.19
N ARG A 34 -29.76 -0.92 -10.56
CA ARG A 34 -30.99 -0.84 -9.74
C ARG A 34 -31.90 -2.08 -9.79
N PHE A 35 -31.37 -3.25 -10.12
CA PHE A 35 -32.13 -4.50 -10.20
C PHE A 35 -31.92 -5.37 -8.95
N ARG A 36 -32.89 -6.25 -8.63
CA ARG A 36 -32.83 -7.11 -7.43
C ARG A 36 -31.51 -7.90 -7.41
N GLY A 37 -30.84 -8.00 -6.27
CA GLY A 37 -29.61 -8.80 -6.12
C GLY A 37 -28.31 -8.15 -6.64
N ALA A 38 -28.36 -6.97 -7.26
CA ALA A 38 -27.14 -6.24 -7.66
C ALA A 38 -26.23 -5.88 -6.46
N GLY A 39 -26.83 -5.49 -5.34
CA GLY A 39 -26.10 -5.21 -4.10
C GLY A 39 -25.45 -6.45 -3.50
N LEU A 40 -26.17 -7.57 -3.48
CA LEU A 40 -25.64 -8.86 -3.00
C LEU A 40 -24.46 -9.31 -3.87
N ALA A 41 -24.57 -9.21 -5.19
CA ALA A 41 -23.49 -9.58 -6.10
C ALA A 41 -22.23 -8.72 -5.91
N ALA A 42 -22.39 -7.41 -5.70
CA ALA A 42 -21.27 -6.52 -5.39
C ALA A 42 -20.63 -6.88 -4.04
N ALA A 43 -21.45 -7.16 -3.01
CA ALA A 43 -20.96 -7.59 -1.70
C ALA A 43 -20.18 -8.91 -1.81
N VAL A 44 -20.73 -9.91 -2.51
CA VAL A 44 -20.05 -11.20 -2.75
C VAL A 44 -18.73 -10.96 -3.48
N ALA A 45 -18.72 -10.15 -4.54
CA ALA A 45 -17.50 -9.88 -5.30
C ALA A 45 -16.40 -9.20 -4.47
N LEU A 46 -16.75 -8.23 -3.63
CA LEU A 46 -15.80 -7.56 -2.74
C LEU A 46 -15.26 -8.52 -1.67
N VAL A 47 -16.16 -9.26 -1.03
CA VAL A 47 -15.78 -10.20 0.05
C VAL A 47 -14.88 -11.30 -0.50
N THR A 48 -15.20 -11.90 -1.64
CA THR A 48 -14.36 -12.95 -2.23
C THR A 48 -13.04 -12.39 -2.77
N ALA A 49 -13.03 -11.22 -3.42
CA ALA A 49 -11.79 -10.57 -3.84
C ALA A 49 -10.84 -10.30 -2.66
N ARG A 50 -11.40 -9.95 -1.50
CA ARG A 50 -10.63 -9.68 -0.30
C ARG A 50 -10.16 -10.96 0.38
N LEU A 51 -11.06 -11.93 0.57
CA LEU A 51 -10.73 -13.23 1.15
C LEU A 51 -9.58 -13.87 0.38
N TRP A 52 -9.69 -13.96 -0.95
CA TRP A 52 -8.72 -14.63 -1.80
C TRP A 52 -7.34 -13.95 -1.78
N ALA A 53 -7.31 -12.63 -1.68
CA ALA A 53 -6.08 -11.86 -1.51
C ALA A 53 -5.36 -12.14 -0.17
N THR A 54 -6.12 -12.47 0.87
CA THR A 54 -5.58 -12.71 2.22
C THR A 54 -5.23 -14.16 2.51
N LEU A 55 -5.73 -15.12 1.71
CA LEU A 55 -5.47 -16.56 1.89
C LEU A 55 -3.97 -16.90 2.03
N PRO A 56 -3.03 -16.38 1.21
CA PRO A 56 -1.62 -16.71 1.36
C PRO A 56 -1.00 -16.25 2.70
N GLY A 57 -1.55 -15.18 3.31
CA GLY A 57 -1.07 -14.64 4.59
C GLY A 57 -1.64 -15.33 5.82
N LEU A 58 -2.79 -16.00 5.67
CA LEU A 58 -3.49 -16.74 6.72
C LEU A 58 -2.75 -18.03 7.11
N PHE A 59 -2.17 -18.74 6.13
CA PHE A 59 -1.39 -19.95 6.39
C PHE A 59 0.05 -19.68 6.86
N GLY A 60 0.57 -18.46 6.66
CA GLY A 60 1.94 -18.07 7.03
C GLY A 60 2.10 -17.41 8.41
N ASN A 61 1.02 -16.99 9.09
CA ASN A 61 1.05 -16.27 10.37
C ASN A 61 0.17 -16.95 11.45
N LEU A 62 0.42 -18.23 11.74
CA LEU A 62 -0.29 -19.02 12.77
C LEU A 62 -0.11 -18.53 14.23
N GLY A 63 0.59 -17.42 14.47
CA GLY A 63 0.92 -16.90 15.81
C GLY A 63 0.24 -15.58 16.22
N GLN A 64 -0.66 -15.01 15.42
CA GLN A 64 -1.39 -13.78 15.77
C GLN A 64 -2.78 -14.10 16.34
N PRO A 65 -3.29 -13.32 17.32
CA PRO A 65 -4.64 -13.51 17.85
C PRO A 65 -5.68 -13.38 16.73
N LEU A 66 -6.58 -14.37 16.63
CA LEU A 66 -7.62 -14.51 15.60
C LEU A 66 -8.40 -13.22 15.32
N GLY A 67 -8.68 -12.41 16.35
CA GLY A 67 -9.41 -11.15 16.22
C GLY A 67 -8.68 -10.06 15.42
N ALA A 68 -7.35 -9.99 15.51
CA ALA A 68 -6.56 -9.04 14.73
C ALA A 68 -6.58 -9.43 13.24
N GLY A 69 -6.45 -10.73 12.93
CA GLY A 69 -6.54 -11.23 11.55
C GLY A 69 -7.89 -10.97 10.87
N VAL A 70 -9.01 -11.05 11.61
CA VAL A 70 -10.36 -10.78 11.06
C VAL A 70 -10.57 -9.30 10.74
N LEU A 71 -10.13 -8.39 11.61
CA LEU A 71 -10.19 -6.95 11.34
C LEU A 71 -9.25 -6.55 10.18
N GLU A 72 -8.10 -7.22 10.05
CA GLU A 72 -7.21 -7.07 8.91
C GLU A 72 -7.82 -7.59 7.60
N LEU A 73 -8.64 -8.64 7.66
CA LEU A 73 -9.43 -9.14 6.54
C LEU A 73 -10.42 -8.08 6.05
N LEU A 74 -11.08 -7.37 6.96
CA LEU A 74 -12.09 -6.36 6.65
C LEU A 74 -11.52 -4.98 6.27
N ASP A 75 -10.22 -4.73 6.46
CA ASP A 75 -9.63 -3.43 6.13
C ASP A 75 -9.40 -3.26 4.62
N VAL A 76 -10.40 -2.64 3.97
CA VAL A 76 -10.43 -2.26 2.55
C VAL A 76 -9.21 -1.39 2.14
N ARG A 77 -8.58 -0.70 3.10
CA ARG A 77 -7.52 0.30 2.82
C ARG A 77 -6.17 -0.30 2.47
N ARG A 78 -5.91 -1.58 2.77
CA ARG A 78 -4.60 -2.25 2.56
C ARG A 78 -4.26 -2.57 1.10
N GLY A 79 -5.20 -2.41 0.17
CA GLY A 79 -4.99 -2.77 -1.24
C GLY A 79 -4.75 -4.28 -1.45
N GLY A 80 -4.25 -4.66 -2.62
CA GLY A 80 -3.87 -6.06 -2.94
C GLY A 80 -5.05 -6.99 -3.26
N TRP A 81 -6.10 -6.50 -3.90
CA TRP A 81 -7.34 -7.25 -4.17
C TRP A 81 -7.18 -8.31 -5.27
N ALA A 82 -7.73 -9.49 -5.05
CA ALA A 82 -7.81 -10.55 -6.06
C ALA A 82 -9.10 -10.38 -6.88
N TRP A 83 -9.11 -9.39 -7.79
CA TRP A 83 -10.30 -9.02 -8.56
C TRP A 83 -10.87 -10.15 -9.41
N GLY A 84 -10.03 -11.05 -9.94
CA GLY A 84 -10.49 -12.18 -10.75
C GLY A 84 -11.50 -13.08 -10.02
N PRO A 85 -11.11 -13.71 -8.89
CA PRO A 85 -12.03 -14.49 -8.05
C PRO A 85 -13.24 -13.68 -7.57
N GLY A 86 -13.02 -12.40 -7.27
CA GLY A 86 -14.07 -11.43 -6.92
C GLY A 86 -15.20 -11.37 -7.94
N LEU A 87 -14.84 -10.93 -9.14
CA LEU A 87 -15.77 -10.73 -10.25
C LEU A 87 -16.45 -12.04 -10.66
N ALA A 88 -15.72 -13.16 -10.68
CA ALA A 88 -16.28 -14.47 -10.97
C ALA A 88 -17.39 -14.85 -9.97
N ALA A 89 -17.14 -14.68 -8.67
CA ALA A 89 -18.13 -14.97 -7.63
C ALA A 89 -19.35 -14.04 -7.70
N GLY A 90 -19.14 -12.75 -7.98
CA GLY A 90 -20.23 -11.80 -8.18
C GLY A 90 -21.12 -12.16 -9.37
N LEU A 91 -20.53 -12.53 -10.51
CA LEU A 91 -21.26 -12.98 -11.69
C LEU A 91 -22.01 -14.30 -11.42
N LEU A 92 -21.39 -15.25 -10.73
CA LEU A 92 -22.03 -16.49 -10.29
C LEU A 92 -23.23 -16.20 -9.38
N ALA A 93 -23.11 -15.26 -8.43
CA ALA A 93 -24.21 -14.87 -7.55
C ALA A 93 -25.39 -14.22 -8.30
N LEU A 94 -25.12 -13.53 -9.41
CA LEU A 94 -26.17 -13.01 -10.30
C LEU A 94 -26.81 -14.09 -11.16
N TRP A 95 -26.01 -15.03 -11.66
CA TRP A 95 -26.44 -16.08 -12.57
C TRP A 95 -27.20 -17.20 -11.84
N TRP A 96 -26.73 -17.66 -10.67
CA TRP A 96 -27.25 -18.84 -9.97
C TRP A 96 -28.77 -18.82 -9.73
N PRO A 97 -29.37 -17.74 -9.19
CA PRO A 97 -30.81 -17.72 -8.90
C PRO A 97 -31.68 -17.52 -10.14
N ARG A 98 -31.09 -17.01 -11.24
CA ARG A 98 -31.83 -16.58 -12.43
C ARG A 98 -31.63 -17.48 -13.63
N ARG A 99 -30.55 -18.27 -13.63
CA ARG A 99 -30.03 -19.09 -14.74
C ARG A 99 -29.78 -18.32 -16.05
N ARG A 100 -30.10 -17.02 -16.11
CA ARG A 100 -29.83 -16.06 -17.18
C ARG A 100 -29.42 -14.72 -16.57
N LEU A 101 -28.46 -14.05 -17.20
CA LEU A 101 -28.08 -12.69 -16.82
C LEU A 101 -29.14 -11.71 -17.34
N PRO A 102 -29.47 -10.64 -16.59
CA PRO A 102 -30.44 -9.66 -17.06
C PRO A 102 -29.89 -8.85 -18.24
N ASP A 103 -30.70 -8.62 -19.27
CA ASP A 103 -30.28 -7.84 -20.46
C ASP A 103 -29.84 -6.40 -20.10
N ARG A 104 -30.37 -5.88 -18.99
CA ARG A 104 -30.02 -4.57 -18.43
C ARG A 104 -28.67 -4.54 -17.71
N LEU A 105 -27.89 -5.63 -17.73
CA LEU A 105 -26.58 -5.73 -17.06
C LEU A 105 -25.45 -5.06 -17.86
N ALA A 106 -25.57 -5.01 -19.19
CA ALA A 106 -24.48 -4.58 -20.07
C ALA A 106 -24.04 -3.14 -19.79
N LEU A 107 -24.98 -2.20 -19.71
CA LEU A 107 -24.69 -0.78 -19.42
C LEU A 107 -24.06 -0.56 -18.04
N PRO A 108 -24.62 -1.03 -16.90
CA PRO A 108 -24.00 -0.83 -15.59
C PRO A 108 -22.63 -1.51 -15.49
N LEU A 109 -22.43 -2.69 -16.08
CA LEU A 109 -21.11 -3.33 -16.15
C LEU A 109 -20.12 -2.44 -16.90
N LEU A 110 -20.48 -2.00 -18.11
CA LEU A 110 -19.62 -1.18 -18.96
C LEU A 110 -19.20 0.11 -18.25
N VAL A 111 -20.16 0.85 -17.67
CA VAL A 111 -19.87 2.09 -16.95
C VAL A 111 -19.05 1.84 -15.70
N THR A 112 -19.29 0.74 -14.98
CA THR A 112 -18.50 0.37 -13.78
C THR A 112 -17.05 0.05 -14.15
N VAL A 113 -16.84 -0.70 -15.24
CA VAL A 113 -15.50 -1.02 -15.75
C VAL A 113 -14.80 0.25 -16.22
N LEU A 114 -15.47 1.10 -17.00
CA LEU A 114 -14.90 2.36 -17.47
C LEU A 114 -14.54 3.29 -16.30
N ALA A 115 -15.46 3.48 -15.34
CA ALA A 115 -15.23 4.29 -14.16
C ALA A 115 -14.09 3.75 -13.27
N GLY A 116 -13.95 2.42 -13.20
CA GLY A 116 -12.87 1.76 -12.47
C GLY A 116 -11.52 1.76 -13.20
N VAL A 117 -11.49 1.73 -14.54
CA VAL A 117 -10.24 1.68 -15.32
C VAL A 117 -9.72 3.08 -15.63
N LEU A 118 -10.60 4.06 -15.81
CA LEU A 118 -10.25 5.43 -16.19
C LEU A 118 -9.17 6.07 -15.29
N PRO A 119 -9.21 5.95 -13.94
CA PRO A 119 -8.15 6.49 -13.09
C PRO A 119 -6.78 5.83 -13.30
N LEU A 120 -6.74 4.56 -13.71
CA LEU A 120 -5.49 3.86 -14.01
C LEU A 120 -4.89 4.33 -15.33
N LEU A 121 -5.74 4.62 -16.32
CA LEU A 121 -5.32 5.17 -17.61
C LEU A 121 -4.84 6.62 -17.49
N LEU A 122 -5.47 7.39 -16.59
CA LEU A 122 -5.08 8.78 -16.30
C LEU A 122 -3.93 8.88 -15.28
N ARG A 123 -3.46 7.76 -14.74
CA ARG A 123 -2.36 7.75 -13.77
C ARG A 123 -1.11 8.30 -14.46
N PRO A 124 -0.51 9.38 -13.95
CA PRO A 124 0.75 9.88 -14.50
C PRO A 124 1.79 8.77 -14.44
N THR A 125 2.45 8.50 -15.56
CA THR A 125 3.62 7.62 -15.55
C THR A 125 4.65 8.24 -14.60
N PRO A 126 5.13 7.49 -13.60
CA PRO A 126 6.19 8.00 -12.77
C PRO A 126 7.40 8.21 -13.68
N ALA A 127 7.76 9.47 -13.91
CA ALA A 127 9.07 9.79 -14.47
C ALA A 127 10.10 9.00 -13.64
N VAL A 128 11.08 8.38 -14.31
CA VAL A 128 12.12 7.61 -13.63
C VAL A 128 12.78 8.54 -12.62
N GLN A 129 12.45 8.35 -11.35
CA GLN A 129 12.93 9.18 -10.25
C GLN A 129 14.12 8.47 -9.63
N THR A 130 15.26 9.14 -9.59
CA THR A 130 16.39 8.75 -8.76
C THR A 130 16.14 9.20 -7.34
N PHE A 131 16.48 8.34 -6.39
CA PHE A 131 16.49 8.71 -4.99
C PHE A 131 17.62 9.74 -4.78
N PRO A 132 17.33 10.95 -4.25
CA PRO A 132 18.33 12.01 -4.09
C PRO A 132 19.58 11.52 -3.36
N GLU A 133 20.76 12.04 -3.73
CA GLU A 133 22.03 11.76 -3.03
C GLU A 133 22.16 12.49 -1.68
N ALA A 134 21.03 12.64 -0.99
CA ALA A 134 20.98 13.20 0.34
C ALA A 134 21.62 12.23 1.35
N ARG A 135 22.22 12.81 2.39
CA ARG A 135 22.82 12.09 3.50
C ARG A 135 21.93 12.25 4.73
N PHE A 136 21.71 11.15 5.43
CA PHE A 136 20.80 11.09 6.56
C PHE A 136 21.57 10.63 7.79
N PRO A 137 21.35 11.22 8.97
CA PRO A 137 21.87 10.68 10.21
C PRO A 137 21.13 9.40 10.58
N ARG A 138 21.86 8.42 11.12
CA ARG A 138 21.31 7.13 11.56
C ARG A 138 21.09 7.17 13.07
N LEU A 139 19.98 6.61 13.53
CA LEU A 139 19.69 6.43 14.94
C LEU A 139 20.02 5.00 15.35
N ALA A 140 20.95 4.83 16.30
CA ALA A 140 21.31 3.53 16.87
C ALA A 140 21.51 3.65 18.38
N GLY A 141 20.69 2.94 19.17
CA GLY A 141 20.81 2.94 20.64
C GLY A 141 20.73 4.33 21.27
N GLY A 142 19.88 5.22 20.74
CA GLY A 142 19.74 6.61 21.20
C GLY A 142 20.83 7.57 20.70
N THR A 143 21.87 7.07 20.04
CA THR A 143 22.95 7.90 19.47
C THR A 143 22.66 8.23 18.00
N VAL A 144 22.91 9.48 17.63
CA VAL A 144 22.77 9.98 16.25
C VAL A 144 24.15 9.97 15.58
N SER A 145 24.30 9.22 14.49
CA SER A 145 25.56 9.16 13.74
C SER A 145 25.74 10.35 12.80
N ARG A 146 26.97 10.51 12.28
CA ARG A 146 27.24 11.40 11.13
C ARG A 146 26.32 11.04 9.95
N PRO A 147 25.82 12.03 9.19
CA PRO A 147 25.00 11.77 8.01
C PRO A 147 25.74 10.94 6.95
N ALA A 148 25.07 9.89 6.46
CA ALA A 148 25.57 8.97 5.45
C ALA A 148 24.49 8.72 4.38
N PRO A 149 24.87 8.30 3.16
CA PRO A 149 23.89 7.84 2.17
C PRO A 149 23.14 6.61 2.69
N LEU A 150 21.88 6.47 2.27
CA LEU A 150 21.08 5.27 2.61
C LEU A 150 21.65 4.03 1.90
N PRO A 151 21.59 2.85 2.53
CA PRO A 151 22.03 1.60 1.92
C PRO A 151 21.14 1.24 0.72
N ARG A 152 21.76 0.68 -0.33
CA ARG A 152 21.14 0.28 -1.60
C ARG A 152 21.81 -1.01 -2.11
N PRO A 153 21.13 -1.87 -2.88
CA PRO A 153 19.69 -1.84 -3.17
C PRO A 153 18.86 -2.12 -1.92
N GLY A 154 17.62 -1.64 -1.88
CA GLY A 154 16.74 -1.86 -0.74
C GLY A 154 15.41 -1.14 -0.83
N VAL A 155 14.65 -1.26 0.25
CA VAL A 155 13.33 -0.67 0.39
C VAL A 155 13.40 0.45 1.43
N VAL A 156 13.06 1.68 1.03
CA VAL A 156 13.01 2.86 1.89
C VAL A 156 11.56 3.15 2.27
N ASN A 157 11.23 2.97 3.54
CA ASN A 157 9.93 3.29 4.12
C ASN A 157 9.99 4.68 4.78
N LEU A 158 9.22 5.63 4.25
CA LEU A 158 9.01 6.95 4.82
C LEU A 158 7.85 6.90 5.82
N TRP A 159 8.12 7.24 7.07
CA TRP A 159 7.18 7.08 8.18
C TRP A 159 7.31 8.18 9.24
N ALA A 160 6.35 8.21 10.17
CA ALA A 160 6.37 9.07 11.35
C ALA A 160 5.68 8.39 12.55
N THR A 161 6.05 8.75 13.78
CA THR A 161 5.52 8.12 15.01
C THR A 161 4.04 8.44 15.24
N TRP A 162 3.58 9.61 14.78
CA TRP A 162 2.18 10.04 14.87
C TRP A 162 1.27 9.40 13.82
N CYS A 163 1.81 8.69 12.83
CA CYS A 163 1.06 8.11 11.71
C CYS A 163 0.49 6.73 12.08
N PRO A 164 -0.83 6.58 12.30
CA PRO A 164 -1.42 5.30 12.72
C PRO A 164 -1.13 4.12 11.78
N PRO A 165 -1.25 4.24 10.42
CA PRO A 165 -0.92 3.13 9.54
C PRO A 165 0.57 2.77 9.56
N CYS A 166 1.46 3.75 9.78
CA CYS A 166 2.89 3.51 9.93
C CYS A 166 3.19 2.67 11.19
N ARG A 167 2.51 2.97 12.30
CA ARG A 167 2.62 2.19 13.55
C ARG A 167 2.15 0.75 13.35
N ALA A 168 1.06 0.56 12.60
CA ALA A 168 0.48 -0.75 12.35
C ALA A 168 1.39 -1.67 11.51
N GLU A 169 2.15 -1.13 10.55
CA GLU A 169 3.06 -1.93 9.72
C GLU A 169 4.46 -2.12 10.34
N MET A 170 4.81 -1.36 11.37
CA MET A 170 6.13 -1.41 11.99
C MET A 170 6.56 -2.83 12.41
N PRO A 171 5.71 -3.68 13.03
CA PRO A 171 6.09 -5.05 13.37
C PRO A 171 6.49 -5.91 12.17
N LEU A 172 5.90 -5.68 10.98
CA LEU A 172 6.28 -6.36 9.74
C LEU A 172 7.68 -5.93 9.30
N LEU A 173 7.92 -4.61 9.23
CA LEU A 173 9.21 -4.05 8.80
C LEU A 173 10.33 -4.46 9.76
N MET A 174 10.07 -4.43 11.06
CA MET A 174 10.98 -4.86 12.11
C MET A 174 11.39 -6.33 11.98
N ARG A 175 10.45 -7.21 11.63
CA ARG A 175 10.77 -8.63 11.36
C ARG A 175 11.66 -8.77 10.14
N ALA A 176 11.39 -8.03 9.07
CA ALA A 176 12.21 -8.06 7.86
C ALA A 176 13.64 -7.57 8.13
N VAL A 177 13.80 -6.46 8.87
CA VAL A 177 15.13 -5.96 9.26
C VAL A 177 15.90 -7.00 10.09
N ARG A 178 15.25 -7.64 11.06
CA ARG A 178 15.88 -8.71 11.86
C ARG A 178 16.27 -9.94 11.03
N ALA A 179 15.55 -10.20 9.94
CA ALA A 179 15.88 -11.26 9.00
C ALA A 179 17.01 -10.88 8.02
N GLY A 180 17.59 -9.68 8.15
CA GLY A 180 18.66 -9.19 7.27
C GLY A 180 18.17 -8.64 5.93
N GLU A 181 16.87 -8.40 5.77
CA GLU A 181 16.35 -7.79 4.56
C GLU A 181 16.77 -6.32 4.45
N PRO A 182 17.01 -5.80 3.23
CA PRO A 182 17.51 -4.45 3.00
C PRO A 182 16.39 -3.41 3.17
N VAL A 183 15.92 -3.22 4.39
CA VAL A 183 14.84 -2.31 4.75
C VAL A 183 15.41 -1.12 5.51
N VAL A 184 15.07 0.08 5.02
CA VAL A 184 15.46 1.37 5.58
C VAL A 184 14.20 2.06 6.13
N LEU A 185 14.21 2.39 7.41
CA LEU A 185 13.15 3.13 8.10
C LEU A 185 13.55 4.61 8.16
N LEU A 186 13.09 5.41 7.21
CA LEU A 186 13.40 6.84 7.11
C LEU A 186 12.28 7.65 7.78
N ASN A 187 12.55 8.11 9.00
CA ASN A 187 11.63 8.96 9.74
C ASN A 187 11.61 10.40 9.17
N VAL A 188 10.43 11.01 9.16
CA VAL A 188 10.19 12.35 8.58
C VAL A 188 9.83 13.36 9.67
N GLY A 189 10.69 14.36 9.86
CA GLY A 189 10.38 15.58 10.61
C GLY A 189 10.30 15.42 12.13
N GLU A 190 10.85 14.35 12.71
CA GLU A 190 10.82 14.13 14.16
C GLU A 190 12.22 14.07 14.79
N PRO A 191 12.39 14.61 16.01
CA PRO A 191 13.67 14.59 16.70
C PRO A 191 14.03 13.15 17.12
N ALA A 192 15.33 12.87 17.14
CA ALA A 192 15.91 11.58 17.50
C ALA A 192 15.34 10.98 18.80
N GLY A 193 15.13 11.81 19.83
CA GLY A 193 14.57 11.38 21.12
C GLY A 193 13.13 10.85 21.01
N ARG A 194 12.28 11.46 20.18
CA ARG A 194 10.90 11.00 19.95
C ARG A 194 10.89 9.67 19.19
N VAL A 195 11.69 9.58 18.14
CA VAL A 195 11.82 8.37 17.32
C VAL A 195 12.38 7.22 18.15
N GLY A 196 13.41 7.47 18.95
CA GLY A 196 14.01 6.50 19.86
C GLY A 196 13.03 6.02 20.94
N ALA A 197 12.29 6.94 21.57
CA ALA A 197 11.27 6.58 22.55
C ALA A 197 10.15 5.73 21.95
N PHE A 198 9.72 6.03 20.73
CA PHE A 198 8.71 5.23 20.02
C PHE A 198 9.18 3.81 19.71
N LEU A 199 10.42 3.67 19.22
CA LEU A 199 10.99 2.36 18.89
C LEU A 199 11.39 1.56 20.14
N GLY A 200 11.65 2.25 21.26
CA GLY A 200 12.03 1.67 22.54
C GLY A 200 13.25 0.75 22.42
N ALA A 201 13.24 -0.34 23.18
CA ALA A 201 14.27 -1.38 23.12
C ALA A 201 14.30 -2.14 21.77
N TYR A 202 13.29 -1.94 20.91
CA TYR A 202 13.18 -2.60 19.62
C TYR A 202 13.75 -1.79 18.46
N ALA A 203 14.41 -0.65 18.70
CA ALA A 203 15.04 0.12 17.63
C ALA A 203 16.01 -0.79 16.84
N PRO A 204 15.70 -1.11 15.57
CA PRO A 204 16.54 -2.03 14.81
C PRO A 204 17.89 -1.35 14.61
N ALA A 205 18.95 -1.98 15.13
CA ALA A 205 20.29 -1.48 14.96
C ALA A 205 20.58 -1.34 13.46
N GLY A 206 20.90 -0.13 13.03
CA GLY A 206 21.38 0.13 11.68
C GLY A 206 20.32 0.44 10.61
N ALA A 207 19.02 0.26 10.88
CA ALA A 207 17.97 0.46 9.88
C ALA A 207 17.16 1.76 10.05
N THR A 208 17.30 2.47 11.18
CA THR A 208 16.55 3.70 11.45
C THR A 208 17.35 4.94 11.06
N TRP A 209 16.76 5.79 10.23
CA TRP A 209 17.35 7.02 9.71
C TRP A 209 16.40 8.19 9.94
N LEU A 210 16.95 9.39 10.08
CA LEU A 210 16.20 10.62 10.35
C LEU A 210 16.37 11.61 9.19
N GLY A 211 15.52 12.64 9.13
CA GLY A 211 15.67 13.73 8.16
C GLY A 211 14.97 13.49 6.81
N GLY A 212 14.00 12.57 6.77
CA GLY A 212 13.30 12.22 5.53
C GLY A 212 12.51 13.37 4.89
N GLU A 213 12.19 14.42 5.65
CA GLU A 213 11.52 15.62 5.15
C GLU A 213 12.27 16.27 3.98
N ALA A 214 13.61 16.16 3.97
CA ALA A 214 14.48 16.68 2.93
C ALA A 214 14.21 16.10 1.53
N VAL A 215 13.58 14.91 1.44
CA VAL A 215 13.30 14.25 0.16
C VAL A 215 11.81 14.16 -0.17
N THR A 216 10.92 14.47 0.77
CA THR A 216 9.46 14.33 0.56
C THR A 216 8.94 15.17 -0.61
N GLY A 217 9.40 16.42 -0.74
CA GLY A 217 9.02 17.33 -1.82
C GLY A 217 9.52 16.83 -3.18
N THR A 218 10.82 16.57 -3.29
CA THR A 218 11.47 16.08 -4.52
C THR A 218 10.89 14.76 -4.99
N LEU A 219 10.60 13.84 -4.06
CA LEU A 219 10.01 12.54 -4.35
C LEU A 219 8.48 12.59 -4.49
N ARG A 220 7.85 13.77 -4.34
CA ARG A 220 6.39 13.98 -4.43
C ARG A 220 5.61 13.03 -3.52
N VAL A 221 6.12 12.81 -2.30
CA VAL A 221 5.48 11.95 -1.29
C VAL A 221 4.14 12.57 -0.92
N SER A 222 3.06 11.83 -1.18
CA SER A 222 1.69 12.34 -1.05
C SER A 222 1.03 12.01 0.30
N GLY A 223 1.60 11.07 1.05
CA GLY A 223 1.12 10.63 2.36
C GLY A 223 2.04 9.61 3.00
N PHE A 224 1.67 9.15 4.19
CA PHE A 224 2.44 8.15 4.94
C PHE A 224 1.58 6.94 5.34
N PRO A 225 2.15 5.74 5.41
CA PRO A 225 3.52 5.44 5.00
C PRO A 225 3.67 5.45 3.47
N THR A 226 4.85 5.80 2.99
CA THR A 226 5.22 5.63 1.57
C THR A 226 6.48 4.79 1.50
N THR A 227 6.43 3.69 0.75
CA THR A 227 7.54 2.77 0.59
C THR A 227 8.08 2.82 -0.84
N LEU A 228 9.40 2.93 -0.97
CA LEU A 228 10.11 3.04 -2.24
C LEU A 228 11.07 1.86 -2.40
N ALA A 229 10.98 1.12 -3.50
CA ALA A 229 12.01 0.16 -3.89
C ALA A 229 13.10 0.89 -4.66
N VAL A 230 14.32 0.88 -4.14
CA VAL A 230 15.48 1.59 -4.70
C VAL A 230 16.54 0.58 -5.11
N ASN A 231 16.93 0.59 -6.37
CA ASN A 231 17.94 -0.34 -6.86
C ASN A 231 19.38 0.11 -6.54
N ALA A 232 20.37 -0.70 -6.94
CA ALA A 232 21.78 -0.46 -6.66
C ALA A 232 22.28 0.88 -7.26
N ARG A 233 21.71 1.31 -8.39
CA ARG A 233 21.99 2.60 -9.04
C ARG A 233 21.25 3.79 -8.42
N GLY A 234 20.47 3.57 -7.36
CA GLY A 234 19.68 4.62 -6.73
C GLY A 234 18.41 5.00 -7.48
N ARG A 235 17.97 4.22 -8.46
CA ARG A 235 16.70 4.46 -9.17
C ARG A 235 15.54 3.90 -8.36
N ILE A 236 14.44 4.63 -8.31
CA ILE A 236 13.19 4.16 -7.71
C ILE A 236 12.46 3.31 -8.74
N VAL A 237 12.46 2.00 -8.53
CA VAL A 237 11.92 1.01 -9.49
C VAL A 237 10.49 0.62 -9.16
N ALA A 238 10.06 0.82 -7.91
CA ALA A 238 8.67 0.68 -7.49
C ALA A 238 8.34 1.60 -6.30
N ARG A 239 7.06 1.92 -6.15
CA ARG A 239 6.53 2.78 -5.08
C ARG A 239 5.20 2.21 -4.58
N HIS A 240 4.97 2.30 -3.27
CA HIS A 240 3.73 1.88 -2.63
C HIS A 240 3.31 2.92 -1.58
N LEU A 241 2.07 3.39 -1.66
CA LEU A 241 1.48 4.27 -0.66
C LEU A 241 0.51 3.47 0.21
N GLY A 242 0.64 3.63 1.53
CA GLY A 242 -0.17 2.94 2.52
C GLY A 242 0.51 1.72 3.13
N PRO A 243 -0.14 1.06 4.10
CA PRO A 243 0.45 -0.03 4.84
C PRO A 243 0.78 -1.23 3.94
N LEU A 244 1.87 -1.93 4.25
CA LEU A 244 2.31 -3.12 3.52
C LEU A 244 1.78 -4.43 4.12
N SER A 245 1.47 -5.38 3.24
CA SER A 245 1.43 -6.81 3.58
C SER A 245 2.81 -7.45 3.39
N SER A 246 3.02 -8.63 3.99
CA SER A 246 4.27 -9.40 3.84
C SER A 246 4.60 -9.70 2.38
N ALA A 247 3.60 -10.08 1.57
CA ALA A 247 3.78 -10.37 0.16
C ALA A 247 4.19 -9.12 -0.65
N GLN A 248 3.62 -7.96 -0.32
CA GLN A 248 3.98 -6.69 -0.97
C GLN A 248 5.39 -6.27 -0.61
N LEU A 249 5.77 -6.34 0.67
CA LEU A 249 7.14 -6.05 1.10
C LEU A 249 8.16 -6.92 0.37
N GLN A 250 7.92 -8.23 0.30
CA GLN A 250 8.79 -9.17 -0.40
C GLN A 250 8.88 -8.89 -1.91
N THR A 251 7.78 -8.45 -2.52
CA THR A 251 7.77 -8.03 -3.92
C THR A 251 8.64 -6.80 -4.15
N LEU A 252 8.53 -5.78 -3.29
CA LEU A 252 9.33 -4.57 -3.38
C LEU A 252 10.83 -4.85 -3.17
N ILE A 253 11.16 -5.75 -2.24
CA ILE A 253 12.55 -6.18 -2.00
C ILE A 253 13.13 -6.85 -3.24
N ARG A 254 12.39 -7.79 -3.86
CA ARG A 254 12.82 -8.43 -5.12
C ARG A 254 13.01 -7.41 -6.23
N GLN A 255 12.05 -6.51 -6.44
CA GLN A 255 12.16 -5.46 -7.45
C GLN A 255 13.40 -4.58 -7.26
N ALA A 256 13.72 -4.22 -6.01
CA ALA A 256 14.94 -3.46 -5.69
C ALA A 256 16.23 -4.22 -6.01
N LYS A 257 16.27 -5.54 -5.75
CA LYS A 257 17.45 -6.39 -5.99
C LYS A 257 17.62 -6.74 -7.47
N ASP A 258 16.53 -7.05 -8.17
CA ASP A 258 16.55 -7.66 -9.51
C ASP A 258 16.60 -6.63 -10.65
N THR A 259 16.22 -5.38 -10.39
CA THR A 259 16.19 -4.33 -11.41
C THR A 259 17.53 -3.57 -11.45
N PRO A 260 18.31 -3.65 -12.54
CA PRO A 260 19.66 -3.09 -12.59
C PRO A 260 19.74 -1.56 -12.53
#